data_AF-A0A8T8LK92-F1
#
_entry.id   AF-A0A8T8LK92-F1
#
_cell.length_a   1.000
_cell.length_b   1.000
_cell.length_c   1.000
_cell.angle_alpha   90.00
_cell.angle_beta   90.00
_cell.angle_gamma   90.00
#
_symmetry.space_group_name_H-M   'P 1'
#
loop_
_entity.id
_entity.type
_entity.pdbx_description
1 polymer ?
#
loop_
_entity_poly.entity_id
_entity_poly.type
_entity_poly.pdbx_seq_one_letter_code
_entity_poly.pdbx_strand_id
1 'polypeptide(L)'
;MTDPSAALGPLSKLVDGASDYYEFWKDYKGEEILIRTHSVNVGGIESGDRGKIRQNSHIIRGTVADVTSFPPGFLLEDVEEYVELSDVSLMFGMGSHKPQGTAEGVKGKQTLRRIEEKYVSFNAIDELETAEAADSATEPFREDKED
;
A
#
# COMPACT_ATOMS: atom_id res chain seq x y z
N MET A 1 -22.81 45.08 0.51
CA MET A 1 -21.60 44.53 -0.12
C MET A 1 -21.06 43.47 0.82
N THR A 2 -21.43 42.22 0.60
CA THR A 2 -20.92 41.07 1.38
C THR A 2 -19.58 40.67 0.78
N ASP A 3 -18.54 40.79 1.60
CA ASP A 3 -17.17 40.42 1.25
C ASP A 3 -17.09 38.89 1.02
N PRO A 4 -16.73 38.41 -0.18
CA PRO A 4 -16.61 36.98 -0.47
C PRO A 4 -15.41 36.31 0.22
N SER A 5 -14.53 37.08 0.89
CA SER A 5 -13.33 36.57 1.55
C SER A 5 -13.60 35.75 2.84
N ALA A 6 -14.76 35.94 3.47
CA ALA A 6 -15.09 35.25 4.73
C ALA A 6 -15.44 33.76 4.59
N ALA A 7 -15.64 33.26 3.36
CA ALA A 7 -16.00 31.85 3.11
C ALA A 7 -14.80 30.91 2.96
N LEU A 8 -13.57 31.44 2.93
CA LEU A 8 -12.35 30.65 2.65
C LEU A 8 -11.55 30.26 3.90
N GLY A 9 -11.97 30.68 5.10
CA GLY A 9 -11.23 30.42 6.34
C GLY A 9 -10.99 28.93 6.70
N PRO A 10 -11.95 28.02 6.48
CA PRO A 10 -11.74 26.58 6.66
C PRO A 10 -11.02 25.92 5.48
N LEU A 11 -11.12 26.50 4.28
CA LEU A 11 -10.49 25.98 3.07
C LEU A 11 -9.01 26.33 3.01
N SER A 12 -8.56 27.47 3.53
CA SER A 12 -7.15 27.88 3.49
C SER A 12 -6.23 26.91 4.25
N LYS A 13 -6.65 26.37 5.39
CA LYS A 13 -5.87 25.35 6.13
C LYS A 13 -5.84 23.98 5.45
N LEU A 14 -6.89 23.65 4.69
CA LEU A 14 -6.92 22.47 3.83
C LEU A 14 -6.03 22.65 2.59
N VAL A 15 -5.97 23.88 2.06
CA VAL A 15 -5.16 24.25 0.88
C VAL A 15 -3.67 24.28 1.22
N ASP A 16 -3.25 24.74 2.40
CA ASP A 16 -1.84 24.69 2.80
C ASP A 16 -1.35 23.23 2.93
N GLY A 17 -2.14 22.35 3.56
CA GLY A 17 -1.83 20.92 3.63
C GLY A 17 -1.90 20.21 2.27
N ALA A 18 -2.90 20.51 1.43
CA ALA A 18 -3.03 19.90 0.11
C ALA A 18 -1.97 20.38 -0.89
N SER A 19 -1.51 21.64 -0.79
CA SER A 19 -0.38 22.16 -1.56
C SER A 19 0.92 21.45 -1.20
N ASP A 20 1.20 21.25 0.09
CA ASP A 20 2.40 20.52 0.53
C ASP A 20 2.38 19.05 0.07
N TYR A 21 1.21 18.41 0.10
CA TYR A 21 1.02 17.05 -0.43
C TYR A 21 1.15 17.01 -1.96
N TYR A 22 0.55 17.96 -2.69
CA TYR A 22 0.65 18.02 -4.15
C TYR A 22 2.09 18.25 -4.62
N GLU A 23 2.81 19.18 -3.99
CA GLU A 23 4.21 19.47 -4.33
C GLU A 23 5.12 18.25 -4.14
N PHE A 24 4.80 17.37 -3.19
CA PHE A 24 5.50 16.11 -2.98
C PHE A 24 5.15 15.05 -4.02
N TRP A 25 3.88 14.94 -4.42
CA TRP A 25 3.41 13.86 -5.30
C TRP A 25 3.49 14.18 -6.80
N LYS A 26 3.58 15.45 -7.19
CA LYS A 26 3.59 15.86 -8.62
C LYS A 26 4.70 15.19 -9.44
N ASP A 27 5.82 14.86 -8.80
CA ASP A 27 6.99 14.27 -9.45
C ASP A 27 6.78 12.79 -9.82
N TYR A 28 5.72 12.16 -9.32
CA TYR A 28 5.34 10.80 -9.69
C TYR A 28 4.64 10.71 -11.05
N LYS A 29 4.38 11.83 -11.72
CA LYS A 29 3.73 11.83 -13.04
C LYS A 29 4.59 11.06 -14.06
N GLY A 30 3.99 10.05 -14.67
CA GLY A 30 4.64 9.13 -15.61
C GLY A 30 5.30 7.92 -14.94
N GLU A 31 5.36 7.88 -13.61
CA GLU A 31 5.90 6.73 -12.87
C GLU A 31 4.86 5.62 -12.73
N GLU A 32 5.33 4.38 -12.77
CA GLU A 32 4.52 3.24 -12.36
C GLU A 32 4.59 3.10 -10.85
N ILE A 33 3.42 3.11 -10.20
CA ILE A 33 3.30 3.07 -8.74
C ILE A 33 2.49 1.86 -8.30
N LEU A 34 2.78 1.39 -7.08
CA LEU A 34 2.02 0.39 -6.36
C LEU A 34 1.45 1.04 -5.10
N ILE A 35 0.13 1.07 -5.01
CA ILE A 35 -0.61 1.50 -3.82
C ILE A 35 -1.04 0.25 -3.07
N ARG A 36 -0.54 0.06 -1.85
CA ARG A 36 -0.87 -1.10 -1.00
C ARG A 36 -1.80 -0.69 0.15
N THR A 37 -2.84 -1.49 0.36
CA THR A 37 -3.72 -1.44 1.54
C THR A 37 -3.58 -2.77 2.27
N HIS A 38 -2.99 -2.73 3.47
CA HIS A 38 -2.68 -3.93 4.25
C HIS A 38 -3.83 -4.29 5.20
N SER A 39 -4.20 -5.56 5.22
CA SER A 39 -4.99 -6.13 6.31
C SER A 39 -4.21 -7.28 6.94
N VAL A 40 -4.00 -7.20 8.26
CA VAL A 40 -3.30 -8.22 9.03
C VAL A 40 -4.28 -8.85 9.99
N ASN A 41 -4.51 -10.15 9.83
CA ASN A 41 -5.28 -10.95 10.77
C ASN A 41 -4.33 -11.85 11.58
N VAL A 42 -4.28 -11.62 12.89
CA VAL A 42 -3.50 -12.45 13.81
C VAL A 42 -4.46 -13.40 14.52
N GLY A 43 -4.25 -14.71 14.34
CA GLY A 43 -5.03 -15.75 14.99
C GLY A 43 -4.93 -15.68 16.51
N GLY A 44 -6.08 -15.78 17.18
CA GLY A 44 -6.17 -15.73 18.64
C GLY A 44 -5.49 -16.89 19.36
N ILE A 45 -5.33 -16.75 20.68
CA ILE A 45 -4.65 -17.75 21.53
C ILE A 45 -5.53 -19.00 21.73
N GLU A 46 -6.85 -18.86 21.55
CA GLU A 46 -7.84 -19.93 21.67
C GLU A 46 -8.28 -20.43 20.27
N SER A 47 -8.24 -21.76 20.08
CA SER A 47 -8.50 -22.52 18.84
C SER A 47 -7.34 -22.65 17.83
N GLY A 48 -7.48 -23.58 16.88
CA GLY A 48 -6.44 -24.11 15.97
C GLY A 48 -5.75 -23.13 15.00
N ASP A 49 -5.87 -21.84 15.28
CA ASP A 49 -5.24 -20.73 14.56
C ASP A 49 -4.19 -19.98 15.39
N ARG A 50 -3.86 -20.48 16.60
CA ARG A 50 -2.78 -19.94 17.43
C ARG A 50 -1.47 -19.86 16.64
N GLY A 51 -0.93 -18.64 16.54
CA GLY A 51 0.33 -18.39 15.84
C GLY A 51 0.20 -18.17 14.34
N LYS A 52 -0.98 -18.32 13.75
CA LYS A 52 -1.19 -17.98 12.34
C LYS A 52 -1.35 -16.47 12.19
N ILE A 53 -0.55 -15.90 11.31
CA ILE A 53 -0.62 -14.51 10.88
C ILE A 53 -0.96 -14.56 9.40
N ARG A 54 -2.10 -14.01 9.02
CA ARG A 54 -2.53 -13.90 7.64
C ARG A 54 -2.49 -12.44 7.22
N GLN A 55 -1.65 -12.14 6.25
CA GLN A 55 -1.57 -10.85 5.62
C GLN A 55 -2.29 -10.92 4.27
N ASN A 56 -3.29 -10.07 4.07
CA ASN A 56 -3.89 -9.86 2.77
C ASN A 56 -3.63 -8.40 2.39
N SER A 57 -2.85 -8.19 1.35
CA SER A 57 -2.57 -6.88 0.79
C SER A 57 -3.40 -6.69 -0.46
N HIS A 58 -4.28 -5.70 -0.46
CA HIS A 58 -4.92 -5.24 -1.68
C HIS A 58 -4.01 -4.24 -2.36
N ILE A 59 -3.67 -4.48 -3.63
CA ILE A 59 -2.67 -3.70 -4.37
C ILE A 59 -3.29 -3.16 -5.64
N ILE A 60 -3.05 -1.88 -5.88
CA ILE A 60 -3.37 -1.18 -7.13
C ILE A 60 -2.04 -0.80 -7.77
N ARG A 61 -1.71 -1.41 -8.90
CA ARG A 61 -0.54 -1.05 -9.73
C ARG A 61 -1.01 -0.26 -10.95
N GLY A 62 -0.35 0.84 -11.29
CA GLY A 62 -0.67 1.59 -12.51
C GLY A 62 0.29 2.74 -12.73
N THR A 63 0.23 3.34 -13.92
CA THR A 63 1.06 4.49 -14.32
C THR A 63 0.36 5.78 -13.97
N VAL A 64 1.03 6.72 -13.30
CA VAL A 64 0.43 8.02 -12.95
C VAL A 64 0.30 8.89 -14.20
N ALA A 65 -0.92 8.98 -14.74
CA ALA A 65 -1.23 9.89 -15.84
C ALA A 65 -1.29 11.34 -15.39
N ASP A 66 -1.85 11.58 -14.20
CA ASP A 66 -1.91 12.91 -13.61
C ASP A 66 -1.96 12.90 -12.09
N VAL A 67 -1.55 14.01 -11.49
CA VAL A 67 -1.63 14.26 -10.06
C VAL A 67 -2.56 15.43 -9.87
N THR A 68 -3.72 15.20 -9.26
CA THR A 68 -4.74 16.23 -9.10
C THR A 68 -4.63 16.85 -7.71
N SER A 69 -4.72 18.18 -7.60
CA SER A 69 -4.73 18.88 -6.32
C SER A 69 -6.14 19.03 -5.73
N PHE A 70 -7.18 18.99 -6.56
CA PHE A 70 -8.56 19.11 -6.13
C PHE A 70 -9.53 18.28 -7.00
N PRO A 71 -9.99 17.10 -6.54
CA PRO A 71 -9.64 16.46 -5.27
C PRO A 71 -8.19 15.93 -5.28
N PRO A 72 -7.48 15.93 -4.13
CA PRO A 72 -6.11 15.45 -4.04
C PRO A 72 -6.00 13.93 -4.30
N GLY A 73 -5.30 13.54 -5.36
CA GLY A 73 -5.19 12.14 -5.77
C GLY A 73 -4.34 11.89 -7.02
N PHE A 74 -4.23 10.63 -7.37
CA PHE A 74 -3.63 10.16 -8.62
C PHE A 74 -4.72 9.76 -9.62
N LEU A 75 -4.54 10.18 -10.87
CA LEU A 75 -5.18 9.55 -12.01
C LEU A 75 -4.21 8.49 -12.57
N LEU A 76 -4.62 7.23 -12.53
CA LEU A 76 -3.81 6.11 -12.99
C LEU A 76 -4.34 5.55 -14.30
N GLU A 77 -3.42 5.16 -15.17
CA GLU A 77 -3.65 4.41 -16.40
C GLU A 77 -3.07 2.99 -16.30
N ASP A 78 -3.56 2.09 -17.15
CA ASP A 78 -3.12 0.69 -17.24
C ASP A 78 -3.14 -0.05 -15.90
N VAL A 79 -4.25 0.11 -15.17
CA VAL A 79 -4.37 -0.29 -13.77
C VAL A 79 -4.59 -1.79 -13.62
N GLU A 80 -3.73 -2.46 -12.86
CA GLU A 80 -3.94 -3.82 -12.36
C GLU A 80 -4.27 -3.80 -10.87
N GLU A 81 -5.44 -4.32 -10.50
CA GLU A 81 -5.80 -4.56 -9.11
C GLU A 81 -5.65 -6.04 -8.77
N TYR A 82 -4.97 -6.34 -7.67
CA TYR A 82 -4.74 -7.70 -7.23
C TYR A 82 -4.64 -7.80 -5.70
N VAL A 83 -4.81 -9.01 -5.20
CA VAL A 83 -4.58 -9.34 -3.80
C VAL A 83 -3.33 -10.20 -3.70
N GLU A 84 -2.42 -9.80 -2.82
CA GLU A 84 -1.33 -10.66 -2.36
C GLU A 84 -1.69 -11.26 -1.01
N LEU A 85 -1.64 -12.57 -0.94
CA LEU A 85 -1.80 -13.36 0.27
C LEU A 85 -0.41 -13.78 0.74
N SER A 86 -0.13 -13.54 2.02
CA SER A 86 1.05 -14.03 2.70
C SER A 86 0.65 -14.55 4.07
N ASP A 87 0.67 -15.88 4.21
CA ASP A 87 0.47 -16.52 5.50
C ASP A 87 1.82 -16.80 6.15
N VAL A 88 1.92 -16.56 7.46
CA VAL A 88 3.06 -16.93 8.30
C VAL A 88 2.53 -17.66 9.52
N SER A 89 3.10 -18.82 9.85
CA SER A 89 2.76 -19.55 11.06
C SER A 89 3.92 -19.54 12.05
N LEU A 90 3.66 -19.08 13.26
CA LEU A 90 4.59 -19.17 14.38
C LEU A 90 4.58 -20.59 14.93
N MET A 91 5.76 -21.21 15.02
CA MET A 91 5.94 -22.56 15.59
C MET A 91 6.23 -22.46 17.09
N PHE A 92 5.53 -23.26 17.89
CA PHE A 92 5.72 -23.32 19.33
C PHE A 92 6.23 -24.72 19.73
N GLY A 93 7.31 -24.77 20.51
CA GLY A 93 7.77 -26.01 21.13
C GLY A 93 6.84 -26.47 22.26
N MET A 94 6.90 -27.77 22.59
CA MET A 94 6.09 -28.35 23.65
C MET A 94 6.31 -27.63 24.99
N GLY A 95 5.25 -27.06 25.56
CA GLY A 95 5.30 -26.29 26.83
C GLY A 95 5.83 -24.85 26.71
N SER A 96 6.15 -24.36 25.50
CA SER A 96 6.62 -22.99 25.30
C SER A 96 5.47 -22.01 25.07
N HIS A 97 5.53 -20.86 25.74
CA HIS A 97 4.67 -19.70 25.44
C HIS A 97 5.31 -18.73 24.43
N LYS A 98 6.58 -18.93 24.07
CA LYS A 98 7.29 -18.12 23.08
C LYS A 98 7.45 -18.89 21.75
N PRO A 99 7.32 -18.22 20.60
CA PRO A 99 7.58 -18.85 19.31
C PRO A 99 9.07 -19.23 19.21
N GLN A 100 9.34 -20.42 18.66
CA GLN A 100 10.68 -20.97 18.47
C GLN A 100 11.11 -20.97 17.00
N GLY A 101 10.18 -20.66 16.10
CA GLY A 101 10.45 -20.52 14.67
C GLY A 101 9.24 -19.97 13.93
N THR A 102 9.44 -19.68 12.66
CA THR A 102 8.40 -19.29 11.71
C THR A 102 8.36 -20.31 10.57
N ALA A 103 7.17 -20.60 10.07
CA ALA A 103 6.95 -21.37 8.87
C ALA A 103 6.19 -20.50 7.89
N GLU A 104 6.67 -20.42 6.65
CA GLU A 104 5.93 -19.76 5.58
C GLU A 104 4.68 -20.58 5.23
N GLY A 105 3.55 -19.89 5.10
CA GLY A 105 2.28 -20.45 4.66
C GLY A 105 2.04 -20.21 3.18
N VAL A 106 0.78 -20.17 2.77
CA VAL A 106 0.40 -19.92 1.37
C VAL A 106 0.81 -18.50 0.98
N LYS A 107 1.62 -18.41 -0.07
CA LYS A 107 1.87 -17.16 -0.80
C LYS A 107 1.14 -17.23 -2.13
N GLY A 108 0.51 -16.13 -2.54
CA GLY A 108 -0.17 -16.10 -3.83
C GLY A 108 -0.63 -14.71 -4.24
N LYS A 109 -0.53 -14.44 -5.54
CA LYS A 109 -1.12 -13.27 -6.19
C LYS A 109 -2.41 -13.69 -6.89
N GLN A 110 -3.48 -12.94 -6.66
CA GLN A 110 -4.74 -13.09 -7.39
C GLN A 110 -5.12 -11.74 -8.01
N THR A 111 -5.00 -11.64 -9.34
CA THR A 111 -5.52 -10.48 -10.07
C THR A 111 -7.04 -10.43 -9.95
N LEU A 112 -7.55 -9.32 -9.44
CA LEU A 112 -8.99 -9.06 -9.31
C LEU A 112 -9.56 -8.54 -10.62
N ARG A 113 -8.87 -7.57 -11.23
CA ARG A 113 -9.30 -6.94 -12.48
C ARG A 113 -8.19 -6.07 -13.09
N ARG A 114 -8.36 -5.76 -14.37
CA ARG A 114 -7.59 -4.75 -15.09
C ARG A 114 -8.54 -3.64 -15.53
N ILE A 115 -8.13 -2.39 -15.37
CA ILE A 115 -8.94 -1.19 -15.61
C ILE A 115 -8.08 -0.24 -16.43
N GLU A 116 -8.66 0.41 -17.44
CA GLU A 116 -7.93 1.37 -18.27
C GLU A 116 -7.52 2.60 -17.46
N GLU A 117 -8.44 3.15 -16.67
CA GLU A 117 -8.21 4.37 -15.89
C GLU A 117 -8.84 4.25 -14.49
N LYS A 118 -8.14 4.74 -13.46
CA LYS A 118 -8.67 4.82 -12.10
C LYS A 118 -8.17 6.05 -11.36
N TYR A 119 -9.10 6.77 -10.74
CA TYR A 119 -8.78 7.79 -9.75
C TYR A 119 -8.56 7.18 -8.35
N VAL A 120 -7.48 7.54 -7.69
CA VAL A 120 -7.18 7.15 -6.29
C VAL A 120 -6.89 8.40 -5.47
N SER A 121 -7.72 8.66 -4.46
CA SER A 121 -7.49 9.78 -3.54
C SER A 121 -6.32 9.50 -2.62
N PHE A 122 -5.52 10.51 -2.29
CA PHE A 122 -4.43 10.39 -1.32
C PHE A 122 -4.90 9.89 0.06
N ASN A 123 -6.16 10.16 0.43
CA ASN A 123 -6.73 9.68 1.68
C ASN A 123 -6.94 8.15 1.73
N ALA A 124 -6.88 7.48 0.59
CA ALA A 124 -7.03 6.02 0.47
C ALA A 124 -5.69 5.28 0.36
N ILE A 125 -4.57 6.00 0.41
CA ILE A 125 -3.22 5.45 0.26
C ILE A 125 -2.66 5.22 1.66
N ASP A 126 -2.51 3.95 2.04
CA ASP A 126 -1.79 3.59 3.27
C ASP A 126 -0.28 3.56 3.01
N GLU A 127 0.12 2.96 1.88
CA GLU A 127 1.51 2.81 1.46
C GLU A 127 1.64 2.97 -0.05
N LEU A 128 2.72 3.62 -0.49
CA LEU A 128 3.06 3.84 -1.88
C LEU A 128 4.51 3.42 -2.15
N GLU A 129 4.71 2.61 -3.18
CA GLU A 129 6.02 2.23 -3.70
C GLU A 129 6.09 2.55 -5.20
N THR A 130 7.26 2.93 -5.71
CA THR A 130 7.50 2.90 -7.16
C THR A 130 7.70 1.44 -7.60
N ALA A 131 7.34 1.11 -8.83
CA ALA A 131 7.53 -0.24 -9.35
C ALA A 131 9.01 -0.68 -9.30
N GLU A 132 9.95 0.24 -9.55
CA GLU A 132 11.38 -0.02 -9.42
C GLU A 132 11.78 -0.43 -7.99
N ALA A 133 11.22 0.23 -6.97
CA ALA A 133 11.47 -0.09 -5.57
C ALA A 133 10.82 -1.42 -5.15
N ALA A 134 9.59 -1.68 -5.61
CA ALA A 134 8.86 -2.90 -5.30
C ALA A 134 9.50 -4.14 -5.97
N ASP A 135 9.95 -4.02 -7.22
CA ASP A 135 10.61 -5.11 -7.93
C ASP A 135 12.01 -5.39 -7.33
N SER A 136 12.71 -4.36 -6.84
CA SER A 136 13.99 -4.51 -6.13
C SER A 136 13.84 -5.14 -4.73
N ALA A 137 12.72 -4.90 -4.04
CA ALA A 137 12.42 -5.53 -2.75
C ALA A 137 11.97 -7.00 -2.89
N THR A 138 11.59 -7.42 -4.10
CA THR A 138 11.11 -8.78 -4.41
C THR A 138 12.25 -9.72 -4.86
N GLU A 139 13.50 -9.25 -4.97
CA GLU A 139 14.66 -10.13 -5.13
C GLU A 139 15.15 -10.63 -3.74
N PRO A 140 14.81 -11.84 -3.28
CA PRO A 140 15.61 -12.45 -2.24
C PRO A 140 16.94 -12.88 -2.91
N PHE A 141 18.06 -12.63 -2.25
CA PHE A 141 19.40 -13.11 -2.66
C PHE A 141 20.05 -12.35 -3.83
N ARG A 142 20.53 -11.13 -3.58
CA ARG A 142 21.90 -10.84 -4.04
C ARG A 142 22.83 -11.62 -3.11
N GLU A 143 23.42 -12.70 -3.62
CA GLU A 143 24.60 -13.31 -3.00
C GLU A 143 25.60 -12.20 -2.70
N ASP A 144 25.96 -12.06 -1.43
CA ASP A 144 27.14 -11.33 -1.03
C ASP A 144 28.32 -11.94 -1.79
N LYS A 145 28.75 -11.28 -2.86
CA LYS A 145 30.09 -11.51 -3.40
C LYS A 145 31.06 -10.95 -2.37
N GLU A 146 31.50 -11.83 -1.47
CA GLU A 146 32.74 -11.65 -0.74
C GLU A 146 33.87 -11.47 -1.77
N ASP A 147 34.49 -10.29 -1.77
CA ASP A 147 35.85 -10.07 -2.29
C ASP A 147 36.86 -10.30 -1.17
#